data_AF-A0A3B9YN14-F1
#
_entry.id   AF-A0A3B9YN14-F1
#
_cell.length_a   1.000
_cell.length_b   1.000
_cell.length_c   1.000
_cell.angle_alpha   90.00
_cell.angle_beta   90.00
_cell.angle_gamma   90.00
#
_symmetry.space_group_name_H-M   'P 1'
#
loop_
_entity.id
_entity.type
_entity.pdbx_description
1 polymer ?
#
loop_
_entity_poly.entity_id
_entity_poly.type
_entity_poly.pdbx_seq_one_letter_code
_entity_poly.pdbx_strand_id
1 'polypeptide(L)'
;MLRIIALLGLWLAAGGLQARAKAEMPTTATPAVWTLKGGKADVVFLGSIHLLPPGLKWRNAAIDQALAKAEVVVFEAPIDSPMGGPGAELMARKGELPPGKTLRDILKPA
;
A
#
# COMPACT_ATOMS: atom_id res chain seq x y z
N MET A 1 11.30 31.95 50.78
CA MET A 1 11.61 30.65 50.13
C MET A 1 10.38 29.75 49.90
N LEU A 2 9.27 29.93 50.61
CA LEU A 2 8.06 29.09 50.46
C LEU A 2 7.05 29.55 49.38
N ARG A 3 7.23 30.75 48.80
CA ARG A 3 6.29 31.33 47.80
C ARG A 3 6.70 31.14 46.33
N ILE A 4 7.94 30.72 46.04
CA ILE A 4 8.42 30.50 44.67
C ILE A 4 8.12 29.07 44.19
N ILE A 5 7.99 28.11 45.10
CA ILE A 5 7.70 26.71 44.75
C ILE A 5 6.23 26.53 44.30
N ALA A 6 5.32 27.38 44.77
CA ALA A 6 3.90 27.27 44.46
C ALA A 6 3.52 27.67 43.03
N LEU A 7 4.34 28.47 42.34
CA LEU A 7 4.06 28.91 40.96
C LEU A 7 4.67 28.00 39.88
N LEU A 8 5.64 27.15 40.23
CA LEU A 8 6.18 26.13 39.32
C LEU A 8 5.34 24.84 39.29
N GLY A 9 4.58 24.56 40.35
CA GLY A 9 3.71 23.37 40.41
C GLY A 9 2.49 23.44 39.48
N LEU A 10 2.05 24.64 39.10
CA LEU A 10 0.83 24.82 38.31
C LEU A 10 1.07 24.83 36.79
N TRP A 11 2.32 24.98 36.32
CA TRP A 11 2.64 24.90 34.88
C TRP A 11 2.97 23.47 34.43
N LEU A 12 3.44 22.59 35.32
CA LEU A 12 3.66 21.17 34.99
C LEU A 12 2.36 20.34 34.91
N ALA A 13 1.25 20.82 35.50
CA ALA A 13 -0.03 20.11 35.43
C ALA A 13 -0.84 20.41 34.16
N ALA A 14 -0.56 21.52 33.46
CA ALA A 14 -1.35 21.96 32.30
C ALA A 14 -0.76 21.54 30.94
N GLY A 15 0.53 21.20 30.87
CA GLY A 15 1.22 20.88 29.60
C GLY A 15 1.23 19.41 29.18
N GLY A 16 0.79 18.49 30.05
CA GLY A 16 1.14 17.06 29.92
C GLY A 16 0.17 16.15 29.18
N LEU A 17 -1.07 16.57 28.90
CA LEU A 17 -2.08 15.71 28.30
C LEU A 17 -2.72 16.36 27.08
N GLN A 18 -1.92 16.58 26.05
CA GLN A 18 -2.46 16.66 24.70
C GLN A 18 -3.02 15.27 24.37
N ALA A 19 -4.32 15.08 24.56
CA ALA A 19 -5.02 13.93 24.03
C ALA A 19 -4.77 13.93 22.51
N ARG A 20 -3.89 13.05 22.03
CA ARG A 20 -3.77 12.81 20.59
C ARG A 20 -5.14 12.31 20.15
N ALA A 21 -5.87 13.17 19.44
CA ALA A 21 -7.08 12.75 18.75
C ALA A 21 -6.72 11.51 17.93
N LYS A 22 -7.37 10.39 18.24
CA LYS A 22 -7.21 9.16 17.47
C LYS A 22 -7.70 9.51 16.07
N ALA A 23 -6.80 9.54 15.09
CA ALA A 23 -7.18 9.74 13.71
C ALA A 23 -8.21 8.67 13.35
N GLU A 24 -9.41 9.10 12.97
CA GLU A 24 -10.41 8.20 12.44
C GLU A 24 -9.88 7.64 11.12
N MET A 25 -9.85 6.31 11.02
CA MET A 25 -9.50 5.67 9.76
C MET A 25 -10.62 5.94 8.74
N PRO A 26 -10.28 6.28 7.49
CA PRO A 26 -11.30 6.49 6.47
C PRO A 26 -12.12 5.21 6.30
N THR A 27 -13.44 5.36 6.15
CA THR A 27 -14.37 4.25 5.87
C THR A 27 -14.52 3.97 4.38
N THR A 28 -13.99 4.86 3.53
CA THR A 28 -13.99 4.77 2.08
C THR A 28 -12.60 5.06 1.54
N ALA A 29 -12.14 4.25 0.59
CA ALA A 29 -10.87 4.42 -0.09
C ALA A 29 -11.10 4.61 -1.60
N THR A 30 -10.25 5.41 -2.22
CA THR A 30 -10.23 5.67 -3.66
C THR A 30 -8.89 5.20 -4.22
N PRO A 31 -8.69 3.87 -4.37
CA PRO A 31 -7.42 3.35 -4.83
C PRO A 31 -7.11 3.86 -6.23
N ALA A 32 -5.83 4.17 -6.48
CA ALA A 32 -5.37 4.50 -7.81
C ALA A 32 -5.48 3.27 -8.72
N VAL A 33 -5.98 3.51 -9.94
CA VAL A 33 -6.08 2.51 -11.00
C VAL A 33 -5.36 3.08 -12.21
N TRP A 34 -4.46 2.28 -12.78
CA TRP A 34 -3.70 2.68 -13.96
C TRP A 34 -4.14 1.85 -15.16
N THR A 35 -4.26 2.49 -16.31
CA THR A 35 -4.47 1.79 -17.58
C THR A 35 -3.18 1.88 -18.38
N LEU A 36 -2.57 0.74 -18.65
CA LEU A 36 -1.42 0.61 -19.52
C LEU A 36 -1.94 0.27 -20.91
N LYS A 37 -1.63 1.14 -21.88
CA LYS A 37 -1.99 0.98 -23.28
C LYS A 37 -0.72 0.78 -24.10
N GLY A 38 -0.77 -0.15 -25.04
CA GLY A 38 0.34 -0.43 -25.95
C GLY A 38 0.58 -1.92 -26.13
N GLY A 39 0.87 -2.33 -27.36
CA GLY A 39 1.02 -3.74 -27.72
C GLY A 39 -0.31 -4.38 -28.12
N LYS A 40 -0.57 -5.61 -27.63
CA LYS A 40 -1.70 -6.44 -28.07
C LYS A 40 -2.93 -6.40 -27.15
N ALA A 41 -2.83 -5.74 -26.00
CA ALA A 41 -3.92 -5.67 -25.02
C ALA A 41 -3.84 -4.36 -24.21
N ASP A 42 -4.99 -3.88 -23.76
CA ASP A 42 -5.09 -2.85 -22.72
C ASP A 42 -5.06 -3.54 -21.36
N VAL A 43 -4.17 -3.13 -20.47
CA VAL A 43 -4.04 -3.71 -19.12
C VAL A 43 -4.50 -2.69 -18.09
N VAL A 44 -5.50 -3.06 -17.29
CA VAL A 44 -5.90 -2.30 -16.11
C VAL A 44 -5.17 -2.86 -14.91
N PHE A 45 -4.32 -2.05 -14.28
CA PHE A 45 -3.58 -2.40 -13.09
C PHE A 45 -4.21 -1.76 -11.85
N LEU A 46 -4.62 -2.60 -10.91
CA LEU A 46 -5.09 -2.22 -9.58
C LEU A 46 -4.11 -2.83 -8.57
N GLY A 47 -3.46 -1.98 -7.77
CA GLY A 47 -2.54 -2.45 -6.73
C GLY A 47 -3.25 -3.16 -5.59
N SER A 48 -2.56 -4.08 -4.94
CA SER A 48 -3.03 -4.82 -3.75
C SER A 48 -2.54 -4.16 -2.46
N ILE A 49 -3.30 -4.32 -1.38
CA ILE A 49 -2.88 -4.02 0.00
C ILE A 49 -3.20 -5.26 0.83
N HIS A 50 -2.17 -5.92 1.36
CA HIS A 50 -2.34 -7.17 2.13
C HIS A 50 -3.04 -6.99 3.48
N LEU A 51 -3.11 -5.76 3.98
CA LEU A 51 -3.69 -5.41 5.30
C LEU A 51 -4.85 -4.44 5.14
N LEU A 52 -5.89 -4.88 4.43
CA LEU A 52 -7.09 -4.09 4.22
C LEU A 52 -8.02 -4.18 5.45
N PRO A 53 -8.40 -3.05 6.09
CA PRO A 53 -9.32 -3.08 7.22
C PRO A 53 -10.70 -3.65 6.82
N PRO A 54 -11.34 -4.44 7.70
CA PRO A 54 -12.68 -4.95 7.43
C PRO A 54 -13.66 -3.77 7.32
N GLY A 55 -14.60 -3.87 6.37
CA GLY A 55 -15.64 -2.85 6.15
C GLY A 55 -15.17 -1.59 5.40
N LEU A 56 -13.88 -1.47 5.05
CA LEU A 56 -13.41 -0.37 4.21
C LEU A 56 -14.03 -0.48 2.80
N LYS A 57 -14.73 0.57 2.37
CA LYS A 57 -15.33 0.64 1.03
C LYS A 57 -14.27 1.10 0.02
N TRP A 58 -13.61 0.16 -0.65
CA TRP A 58 -12.56 0.45 -1.65
C TRP A 58 -13.03 0.22 -3.09
N ARG A 59 -13.99 -0.70 -3.29
CA ARG A 59 -14.52 -1.06 -4.60
C ARG A 59 -15.50 0.00 -5.08
N ASN A 60 -15.36 0.42 -6.33
CA ASN A 60 -16.17 1.46 -6.93
C ASN A 60 -16.56 1.08 -8.37
N ALA A 61 -17.40 1.92 -8.99
CA ALA A 61 -17.92 1.67 -10.33
C ALA A 61 -16.84 1.54 -11.41
N ALA A 62 -15.70 2.24 -11.29
CA ALA A 62 -14.62 2.13 -12.26
C ALA A 62 -13.93 0.75 -12.20
N ILE A 63 -13.71 0.24 -10.97
CA ILE A 63 -13.17 -1.11 -10.74
C ILE A 63 -14.16 -2.17 -11.24
N ASP A 64 -15.46 -1.99 -10.94
CA ASP A 64 -16.51 -2.89 -11.42
C ASP A 64 -16.55 -2.99 -12.94
N GLN A 65 -16.47 -1.85 -13.63
CA GLN A 65 -16.47 -1.80 -15.08
C GLN A 65 -15.20 -2.43 -15.68
N ALA A 66 -14.03 -2.20 -15.06
CA ALA A 66 -12.79 -2.83 -15.51
C ALA A 66 -12.86 -4.36 -15.38
N LEU A 67 -13.35 -4.86 -14.24
CA LEU A 67 -13.55 -6.30 -14.01
C LEU A 67 -14.57 -6.90 -14.98
N ALA A 68 -15.69 -6.21 -15.24
CA ALA A 68 -16.73 -6.71 -16.15
C ALA A 68 -16.28 -6.77 -17.61
N LYS A 69 -15.34 -5.91 -18.01
CA LYS A 69 -14.76 -5.89 -19.36
C LYS A 69 -13.55 -6.81 -19.51
N ALA A 70 -12.97 -7.28 -18.41
CA ALA A 70 -11.75 -8.07 -18.45
C ALA A 70 -12.03 -9.47 -19.02
N GLU A 71 -11.37 -9.79 -20.13
CA GLU A 71 -11.37 -11.17 -20.67
C GLU A 71 -10.57 -12.12 -19.78
N VAL A 72 -9.54 -11.60 -19.10
CA VAL A 72 -8.69 -12.34 -18.18
C VAL A 72 -8.44 -11.50 -16.93
N VAL A 73 -8.56 -12.11 -15.76
CA VAL A 73 -8.17 -11.52 -14.48
C VAL A 73 -6.95 -12.25 -13.94
N VAL A 74 -5.89 -11.51 -13.67
CA VAL A 74 -4.61 -12.05 -13.18
C VAL A 74 -4.42 -11.59 -11.73
N PHE A 75 -4.01 -12.52 -10.87
CA PHE A 75 -3.66 -12.27 -9.47
C PHE A 75 -2.17 -12.56 -9.25
N GLU A 76 -1.65 -12.09 -8.13
CA GLU A 76 -0.29 -12.43 -7.69
C GLU A 76 -0.14 -13.94 -7.54
N ALA A 77 1.02 -14.46 -7.96
CA ALA A 77 1.33 -15.87 -7.76
C ALA A 77 1.56 -16.13 -6.25
N PRO A 78 1.08 -17.25 -5.69
CA PRO A 78 1.40 -17.62 -4.31
C PRO A 78 2.91 -17.86 -4.17
N ILE A 79 3.54 -17.19 -3.21
CA ILE A 79 4.99 -17.25 -2.95
C ILE A 79 5.30 -18.02 -1.65
N ASP A 80 4.30 -18.19 -0.80
CA ASP A 80 4.32 -18.71 0.56
C ASP A 80 4.19 -20.23 0.67
N SER A 81 4.31 -20.97 -0.44
CA SER A 81 4.36 -22.44 -0.40
C SER A 81 5.66 -22.91 0.30
N PRO A 82 5.57 -23.69 1.39
CA PRO A 82 6.75 -24.24 2.08
C PRO A 82 7.62 -25.14 1.20
N MET A 83 7.07 -25.62 0.09
CA MET A 83 7.71 -26.53 -0.85
C MET A 83 8.29 -25.84 -2.09
N GLY A 84 8.19 -24.51 -2.18
CA GLY A 84 8.54 -23.77 -3.40
C GLY A 84 7.50 -23.99 -4.48
N GLY A 85 6.55 -23.05 -4.61
CA GLY A 85 5.58 -23.06 -5.71
C GLY A 85 6.18 -22.51 -7.02
N PRO A 86 5.47 -22.62 -8.14
CA PRO A 86 5.88 -22.00 -9.41
C PRO A 86 6.22 -20.51 -9.28
N GLY A 87 5.55 -19.79 -8.37
CA GLY A 87 5.87 -18.39 -8.06
C GLY A 87 7.25 -18.20 -7.42
N ALA A 88 7.62 -19.07 -6.46
CA ALA A 88 8.94 -19.03 -5.82
C ALA A 88 10.07 -19.38 -6.81
N GLU A 89 9.87 -20.37 -7.67
CA GLU A 89 10.83 -20.70 -8.73
C GLU A 89 11.00 -19.54 -9.71
N LEU A 90 9.90 -18.92 -10.13
CA LEU A 90 9.93 -17.77 -11.03
C LEU A 90 10.70 -16.59 -10.40
N MET A 91 10.44 -16.30 -9.13
CA MET A 91 11.16 -15.27 -8.37
C MET A 91 12.65 -15.59 -8.28
N ALA A 92 13.04 -16.82 -7.96
CA ALA A 92 14.45 -17.22 -7.91
C ALA A 92 15.15 -17.08 -9.28
N ARG A 93 14.44 -17.34 -10.38
CA ARG A 93 15.00 -17.25 -11.74
C ARG A 93 14.98 -15.85 -12.36
N LYS A 94 14.06 -14.97 -11.94
CA LYS A 94 13.74 -13.71 -12.64
C LYS A 94 13.59 -12.49 -11.73
N GLY A 95 13.58 -12.68 -10.41
CA GLY A 95 13.30 -11.63 -9.42
C GLY A 95 14.51 -10.75 -9.10
N GLU A 96 15.72 -11.18 -9.45
CA GLU A 96 16.95 -10.42 -9.22
C GLU A 96 17.52 -9.84 -10.52
N LEU A 97 18.01 -8.61 -10.45
CA LEU A 97 18.83 -8.03 -11.50
C LEU A 97 20.26 -8.60 -11.41
N PRO A 98 21.02 -8.62 -12.52
CA PRO A 98 22.43 -8.99 -12.47
C PRO A 98 23.20 -8.19 -11.42
N PRO A 99 24.26 -8.75 -10.80
CA PRO A 99 25.07 -8.04 -9.83
C PRO A 99 25.53 -6.67 -10.36
N GLY A 100 25.31 -5.62 -9.56
CA GLY A 100 25.68 -4.25 -9.92
C GLY A 100 24.70 -3.52 -10.85
N LYS A 101 23.57 -4.13 -11.24
CA LYS A 101 22.49 -3.46 -11.98
C LYS A 101 21.37 -3.00 -11.06
N THR A 102 20.75 -1.88 -11.43
CA THR A 102 19.61 -1.26 -10.73
C THR A 102 18.43 -1.07 -11.68
N LEU A 103 17.23 -0.86 -11.13
CA LEU A 103 16.05 -0.54 -11.93
C LEU A 103 16.24 0.74 -12.76
N ARG A 104 17.01 1.72 -12.27
CA ARG A 104 17.31 2.97 -12.98
C ARG A 104 18.12 2.74 -14.27
N ASP A 105 18.88 1.65 -14.34
CA ASP A 105 19.67 1.31 -15.53
C ASP A 105 18.80 0.75 -16.66
N ILE A 106 17.57 0.32 -16.38
CA ILE A 106 16.70 -0.39 -17.33
C ILE A 106 15.33 0.27 -17.53
N LEU A 107 14.84 1.03 -16.54
CA LEU A 107 13.61 1.80 -16.65
C LEU A 107 13.97 3.23 -17.08
N LYS A 108 13.52 3.61 -18.27
CA LYS A 108 13.61 5.00 -18.71
C LYS A 108 12.52 5.82 -18.00
N PRO A 109 12.79 7.08 -17.61
CA PRO A 109 11.74 7.99 -17.17
C PRO A 109 10.63 8.06 -18.24
N ALA A 110 9.39 8.12 -17.78
CA ALA A 110 8.23 8.34 -18.64
C ALA A 110 8.25 9.75 -19.24
#